data_AF-A0A1Z4KUQ1-F1
#
_entry.id   AF-A0A1Z4KUQ1-F1
#
_cell.length_a   1.000
_cell.length_b   1.000
_cell.length_c   1.000
_cell.angle_alpha   90.00
_cell.angle_beta   90.00
_cell.angle_gamma   90.00
#
_symmetry.space_group_name_H-M   'P 1'
#
loop_
_entity.id
_entity.type
_entity.pdbx_description
1 polymer ?
#
loop_
_entity_poly.entity_id
_entity_poly.type
_entity_poly.pdbx_seq_one_letter_code
_entity_poly.pdbx_strand_id
1 'polypeptide(L)'
;MAYAIARLKKLKRGNISGSASHTARERETPNADPTQKNIRFIGSLDPDERLEDLVLAKIGDSEQRRKIRTDAVYCVEFLLSASPSYFRPDCPTNAGYYKPQKLDDWVEATHQWLADEYGDRIVRAELHLDEATPHIHAYFVPIDDQGQLRCNHFFDGRQKIHAFQDSYYNTMHLIGLERGIKGSKAKHQDIKDFYRIVEEGRDLEVDELSAAQLKAKAADRDRATERKQEMEATAKALASENEELRRRIEQLEQDNQQLRLKSEWSTDLALDDVAWELGLWRKGNEWVGRNHIINIDGSGFTDFGNGLVLSGYGALDLVKHVNQCNQTSAIAWLGERFGKAGAERTAIAHAKKVAADIIQTQSAPQFTLPVEEKSNWSRVENYLTQKRGIPSDCVQMLHNQGLIYADSKANAVFVMRDLDGNTKGAFLQGTANTFSGYELGTKRRSCWFYFSLGGKATDKSSQAVLCESPIDAISLFVLEYHVKGIPDNRTLYMAVDDTSSLPFERLRHVPHVQVAFIQPNMARTVKELLPKSKLLKCETLDWNTQLVNSSRQLQQRRLQQNNQELEL
;
A
#
# COMPACT_ATOMS: atom_id res chain seq x y z
N MET A 1 -3.02 9.87 10.26
CA MET A 1 -3.33 10.70 9.09
C MET A 1 -2.19 11.69 8.91
N ALA A 2 -1.83 12.01 7.67
CA ALA A 2 -0.74 12.94 7.39
C ALA A 2 -1.31 14.24 6.82
N TYR A 3 -0.89 15.39 7.36
CA TYR A 3 -1.41 16.70 7.00
C TYR A 3 -0.42 17.49 6.13
N ALA A 4 -0.96 18.28 5.20
CA ALA A 4 -0.24 19.34 4.52
C ALA A 4 0.02 20.51 5.48
N ILE A 5 1.24 21.04 5.51
CA ILE A 5 1.66 22.10 6.42
C ILE A 5 2.15 23.27 5.59
N ALA A 6 1.38 24.36 5.54
CA ALA A 6 1.81 25.63 4.98
C ALA A 6 1.74 26.72 6.05
N ARG A 7 2.80 27.50 6.19
CA ARG A 7 2.83 28.67 7.09
C ARG A 7 3.49 29.84 6.37
N LEU A 8 3.13 31.04 6.78
CA LEU A 8 3.72 32.26 6.23
C LEU A 8 4.32 33.12 7.34
N LYS A 9 5.43 33.79 7.03
CA LYS A 9 6.07 34.79 7.86
C LYS A 9 6.30 36.06 7.04
N LYS A 10 5.74 37.18 7.52
CA LYS A 10 5.85 38.48 6.85
C LYS A 10 7.20 39.11 7.18
N LEU A 11 8.01 39.38 6.17
CA LEU A 11 9.35 39.96 6.30
C LEU A 11 9.33 41.44 5.90
N LYS A 12 9.69 42.30 6.85
CA LYS A 12 10.09 43.68 6.55
C LYS A 12 11.49 43.66 5.95
N ARG A 13 11.89 44.75 5.27
CA ARG A 13 13.20 44.83 4.60
C ARG A 13 14.38 44.37 5.48
N GLY A 14 14.49 44.90 6.70
CA GLY A 14 15.58 44.54 7.63
C GLY A 14 15.54 43.10 8.16
N ASN A 15 14.46 42.35 7.93
CA ASN A 15 14.36 40.94 8.32
C ASN A 15 14.74 39.97 7.19
N ILE A 16 14.84 40.45 5.94
CA ILE A 16 15.10 39.59 4.77
C ILE A 16 16.47 38.93 4.89
N SER A 17 17.52 39.71 5.15
CA SER A 17 18.89 39.16 5.26
C SER A 17 19.02 38.18 6.42
N GLY A 18 18.33 38.43 7.54
CA GLY A 18 18.31 37.50 8.68
C GLY A 18 17.63 36.16 8.36
N SER A 19 16.56 36.20 7.56
CA SER A 19 15.89 34.99 7.05
C SER A 19 16.78 34.25 6.07
N ALA A 20 17.34 34.96 5.09
CA ALA A 20 18.21 34.40 4.06
C ALA A 20 19.45 33.71 4.67
N SER A 21 20.08 34.34 5.65
CA SER A 21 21.28 33.81 6.33
C SER A 21 20.99 32.49 7.08
N HIS A 22 19.77 32.32 7.61
CA HIS A 22 19.35 31.06 8.21
C HIS A 22 19.11 29.97 7.16
N THR A 23 18.44 30.31 6.05
CA THR A 23 18.18 29.37 4.95
C THR A 23 19.47 28.94 4.23
N ALA A 24 20.39 29.89 4.00
CA ALA A 24 21.69 29.64 3.37
C ALA A 24 22.74 29.01 4.30
N ARG A 25 22.39 28.71 5.57
CA ARG A 25 23.29 28.11 6.58
C ARG A 25 24.56 28.92 6.86
N GLU A 26 24.49 30.25 6.75
CA GLU A 26 25.57 31.16 7.14
C GLU A 26 25.70 31.33 8.67
N ARG A 27 24.79 30.71 9.44
CA ARG A 27 24.80 30.66 10.90
C ARG A 27 24.69 29.23 11.39
N GLU A 28 25.38 28.93 12.50
CA GLU A 28 25.33 27.61 13.13
C GLU A 28 23.89 27.26 13.52
N THR A 29 23.42 26.12 13.01
CA THR A 29 22.06 25.60 13.24
C THR A 29 22.21 24.22 13.91
N PRO A 30 22.03 24.12 15.24
CA PRO A 30 22.39 22.90 16.01
C PRO A 30 21.68 21.61 15.57
N ASN A 31 20.51 21.72 14.93
CA ASN A 31 19.70 20.58 14.47
C ASN A 31 19.88 20.25 12.98
N ALA A 32 20.81 20.92 12.28
CA ALA A 32 21.10 20.68 10.87
C ALA A 32 22.28 19.72 10.71
N ASP A 33 22.14 18.71 9.85
CA ASP A 33 23.18 17.77 9.46
C ASP A 33 24.05 18.39 8.34
N PRO A 34 25.32 18.76 8.62
CA PRO A 34 26.18 19.45 7.67
C PRO A 34 26.58 18.58 6.47
N THR A 35 26.31 17.27 6.50
CA THR A 35 26.61 16.36 5.40
C THR A 35 25.53 16.32 4.32
N GLN A 36 24.33 16.83 4.63
CA GLN A 36 23.20 16.89 3.71
C GLN A 36 23.16 18.23 2.99
N LYS A 37 22.73 18.22 1.73
CA LYS A 37 22.68 19.41 0.88
C LYS A 37 21.25 19.85 0.65
N ASN A 38 21.02 21.15 0.82
CA ASN A 38 19.77 21.81 0.45
C ASN A 38 19.75 22.09 -1.05
N ILE A 39 18.56 22.09 -1.64
CA ILE A 39 18.37 22.17 -3.09
C ILE A 39 17.55 23.42 -3.42
N ARG A 40 18.16 24.38 -4.11
CA ARG A 40 17.44 25.52 -4.70
C ARG A 40 16.84 25.09 -6.04
N PHE A 41 15.52 25.21 -6.18
CA PHE A 41 14.80 24.81 -7.38
C PHE A 41 14.05 25.97 -8.06
N ILE A 42 13.91 27.12 -7.39
CA ILE A 42 13.50 28.40 -8.00
C ILE A 42 14.54 29.47 -7.62
N GLY A 43 14.99 30.25 -8.60
CA GLY A 43 16.02 31.30 -8.46
C GLY A 43 17.39 30.90 -9.00
N SER A 44 18.34 31.84 -9.04
CA SER A 44 19.71 31.58 -9.52
C SER A 44 20.46 30.63 -8.59
N LEU A 45 21.38 29.83 -9.11
CA LEU A 45 22.30 29.01 -8.30
C LEU A 45 23.55 29.80 -7.84
N ASP A 46 23.63 31.08 -8.17
CA ASP A 46 24.70 31.96 -7.74
C ASP A 46 24.69 32.13 -6.19
N PRO A 47 25.77 31.75 -5.49
CA PRO A 47 25.86 31.91 -4.04
C PRO A 47 25.98 33.38 -3.60
N ASP A 48 26.47 34.28 -4.46
CA ASP A 48 26.65 35.70 -4.15
C ASP A 48 25.36 36.52 -4.32
N GLU A 49 24.33 35.91 -4.92
CA GLU A 49 23.02 36.55 -5.13
C GLU A 49 22.26 36.70 -3.80
N ARG A 50 22.13 37.95 -3.35
CA ARG A 50 21.42 38.29 -2.11
C ARG A 50 19.91 38.28 -2.34
N LEU A 51 19.17 37.61 -1.44
CA LEU A 51 17.70 37.60 -1.48
C LEU A 51 17.10 39.00 -1.41
N GLU A 52 17.72 39.92 -0.65
CA GLU A 52 17.24 41.31 -0.59
C GLU A 52 17.28 41.98 -1.96
N ASP A 53 18.33 41.75 -2.75
CA ASP A 53 18.50 42.37 -4.06
C ASP A 53 17.47 41.80 -5.05
N LEU A 54 17.20 40.49 -5.00
CA LEU A 54 16.11 39.87 -5.78
C LEU A 54 14.74 40.48 -5.45
N VAL A 55 14.43 40.63 -4.16
CA VAL A 55 13.16 41.20 -3.72
C VAL A 55 13.03 42.65 -4.18
N LEU A 56 14.10 43.44 -4.05
CA LEU A 56 14.13 44.85 -4.49
C LEU A 56 14.04 44.97 -6.01
N ALA A 57 14.73 44.12 -6.76
CA ALA A 57 14.63 44.04 -8.21
C ALA A 57 13.20 43.74 -8.65
N LYS A 58 12.56 42.72 -8.05
CA LYS A 58 11.17 42.35 -8.36
C LYS A 58 10.18 43.48 -8.07
N ILE A 59 10.38 44.23 -6.98
CA ILE A 59 9.57 45.43 -6.68
C ILE A 59 9.86 46.55 -7.68
N GLY A 60 11.10 46.64 -8.16
CA GLY A 60 11.58 47.61 -9.15
C GLY A 60 11.09 47.38 -10.58
N ASP A 61 10.59 46.17 -10.90
CA ASP A 61 9.96 45.86 -12.20
C ASP A 61 8.75 46.76 -12.51
N SER A 62 8.19 47.42 -11.49
CA SER A 62 7.05 48.32 -11.63
C SER A 62 7.17 49.55 -10.75
N GLU A 63 6.84 50.72 -11.31
CA GLU A 63 6.87 51.97 -10.57
C GLU A 63 5.81 52.00 -9.45
N GLN A 64 6.26 52.28 -8.23
CA GLN A 64 5.38 52.36 -7.07
C GLN A 64 4.73 53.75 -7.00
N ARG A 65 3.39 53.81 -7.01
CA ARG A 65 2.63 55.07 -7.03
C ARG A 65 2.84 55.95 -5.80
N ARG A 66 3.35 55.38 -4.71
CA ARG A 66 3.65 56.07 -3.45
C ARG A 66 4.95 55.51 -2.88
N LYS A 67 5.64 56.33 -2.08
CA LYS A 67 6.79 55.89 -1.30
C LYS A 67 6.40 54.67 -0.45
N ILE A 68 7.19 53.59 -0.54
CA ILE A 68 6.99 52.39 0.27
C ILE A 68 7.20 52.76 1.75
N ARG A 69 6.24 52.38 2.59
CA ARG A 69 6.27 52.60 4.05
C ARG A 69 7.42 51.82 4.69
N THR A 70 8.03 52.39 5.73
CA THR A 70 9.21 51.81 6.40
C THR A 70 8.94 50.46 7.05
N ASP A 71 7.69 50.20 7.44
CA ASP A 71 7.23 48.94 8.03
C ASP A 71 6.48 48.06 7.02
N ALA A 72 6.63 48.33 5.71
CA ALA A 72 6.04 47.50 4.66
C ALA A 72 6.59 46.07 4.74
N VAL A 73 5.75 45.12 4.36
CA VAL A 73 6.16 43.74 4.13
C VAL A 73 6.67 43.66 2.70
N TYR A 74 7.98 43.51 2.56
CA TYR A 74 8.68 43.43 1.27
C TYR A 74 8.62 42.02 0.70
N CYS A 75 8.63 41.02 1.58
CA CYS A 75 8.62 39.62 1.21
C CYS A 75 7.81 38.81 2.23
N VAL A 76 7.22 37.71 1.79
CA VAL A 76 6.59 36.71 2.64
C VAL A 76 7.33 35.39 2.44
N GLU A 77 7.85 34.85 3.53
CA GLU A 77 8.45 33.53 3.57
C GLU A 77 7.35 32.50 3.78
N PHE A 78 7.21 31.55 2.87
CA PHE A 78 6.41 30.35 3.06
C PHE A 78 7.28 29.23 3.60
N LEU A 79 6.86 28.66 4.73
CA LEU A 79 7.35 27.38 5.20
C LEU A 79 6.35 26.31 4.79
N LEU A 80 6.77 25.44 3.87
CA LEU A 80 5.95 24.38 3.32
C LEU A 80 6.54 23.03 3.76
N SER A 81 5.70 22.13 4.25
CA SER A 81 6.10 20.78 4.66
C SER A 81 4.87 19.87 4.70
N ALA A 82 5.09 18.63 5.13
CA ALA A 82 4.05 17.67 5.44
C ALA A 82 4.35 17.00 6.77
N SER A 83 3.34 16.30 7.32
CA SER A 83 3.55 15.50 8.52
C SER A 83 4.67 14.47 8.30
N PRO A 84 5.53 14.17 9.30
CA PRO A 84 6.52 13.11 9.24
C PRO A 84 6.01 11.79 8.66
N SER A 85 4.79 11.38 9.03
CA SER A 85 4.14 10.16 8.56
C SER A 85 3.87 10.13 7.05
N TYR A 86 3.93 11.26 6.35
CA TYR A 86 3.87 11.29 4.89
C TYR A 86 5.21 10.91 4.27
N PHE A 87 6.29 11.57 4.70
CA PHE A 87 7.64 11.33 4.18
C PHE A 87 8.18 9.96 4.61
N ARG A 88 7.81 9.49 5.79
CA ARG A 88 8.27 8.22 6.39
C ARG A 88 7.09 7.48 7.07
N PRO A 89 6.15 6.90 6.28
CA PRO A 89 4.93 6.28 6.80
C PRO A 89 5.21 5.06 7.69
N ASP A 90 6.28 4.32 7.40
CA ASP A 90 6.60 3.08 8.13
C ASP A 90 7.29 3.37 9.47
N CYS A 91 7.85 4.57 9.65
CA CYS A 91 8.58 4.96 10.85
C CYS A 91 8.56 6.48 11.11
N PRO A 92 7.40 7.07 11.45
CA PRO A 92 7.25 8.53 11.57
C PRO A 92 8.21 9.21 12.57
N THR A 93 8.74 8.47 13.54
CA THR A 93 9.67 8.95 14.56
C THR A 93 11.13 8.99 14.12
N ASN A 94 11.50 8.38 12.99
CA ASN A 94 12.89 8.33 12.52
C ASN A 94 13.29 9.63 11.79
N ALA A 95 13.70 10.65 12.55
CA ALA A 95 14.13 11.95 12.03
C ALA A 95 15.29 11.82 11.01
N GLY A 96 15.30 12.67 9.98
CA GLY A 96 16.31 12.65 8.91
C GLY A 96 16.10 11.55 7.86
N TYR A 97 15.23 10.56 8.10
CA TYR A 97 14.88 9.55 7.11
C TYR A 97 13.66 9.92 6.26
N TYR A 98 13.86 9.81 4.96
CA TYR A 98 12.97 9.95 3.82
C TYR A 98 12.51 8.72 3.04
N LYS A 99 11.27 8.59 2.56
CA LYS A 99 11.03 7.82 1.33
C LYS A 99 11.26 8.73 0.11
N PRO A 100 12.22 8.44 -0.79
CA PRO A 100 12.54 9.30 -1.93
C PRO A 100 11.32 9.65 -2.79
N GLN A 101 10.51 8.66 -3.19
CA GLN A 101 9.31 8.90 -3.99
C GLN A 101 8.32 9.85 -3.31
N LYS A 102 8.12 9.74 -1.99
CA LYS A 102 7.22 10.64 -1.25
C LYS A 102 7.78 12.06 -1.19
N LEU A 103 9.10 12.20 -1.05
CA LEU A 103 9.74 13.50 -1.16
C LEU A 103 9.52 14.08 -2.57
N ASP A 104 9.82 13.31 -3.61
CA ASP A 104 9.72 13.75 -5.00
C ASP A 104 8.28 14.15 -5.37
N ASP A 105 7.29 13.32 -5.03
CA ASP A 105 5.87 13.62 -5.23
C ASP A 105 5.45 14.94 -4.57
N TRP A 106 5.93 15.18 -3.34
CA TRP A 106 5.61 16.41 -2.59
C TRP A 106 6.36 17.63 -3.09
N VAL A 107 7.63 17.49 -3.49
CA VAL A 107 8.42 18.57 -4.09
C VAL A 107 7.81 19.00 -5.41
N GLU A 108 7.46 18.05 -6.27
CA GLU A 108 6.83 18.33 -7.57
C GLU A 108 5.47 19.00 -7.39
N ALA A 109 4.62 18.46 -6.51
CA ALA A 109 3.32 19.06 -6.20
C ALA A 109 3.47 20.48 -5.61
N THR A 110 4.49 20.71 -4.78
CA THR A 110 4.73 22.02 -4.17
C THR A 110 5.27 23.02 -5.19
N HIS A 111 6.16 22.59 -6.08
CA HIS A 111 6.67 23.39 -7.18
C HIS A 111 5.54 23.81 -8.13
N GLN A 112 4.67 22.87 -8.52
CA GLN A 112 3.51 23.15 -9.34
C GLN A 112 2.56 24.15 -8.68
N TRP A 113 2.26 23.98 -7.38
CA TRP A 113 1.42 24.92 -6.63
C TRP A 113 2.03 26.33 -6.55
N LEU A 114 3.34 26.44 -6.31
CA LEU A 114 4.04 27.73 -6.31
C LEU A 114 3.95 28.43 -7.67
N ALA A 115 4.13 27.67 -8.75
CA ALA A 115 4.04 28.18 -10.12
C ALA A 115 2.62 28.62 -10.49
N ASP A 116 1.61 27.82 -10.16
CA ASP A 116 0.20 28.10 -10.52
C ASP A 116 -0.40 29.26 -9.73
N GLU A 117 -0.15 29.31 -8.41
CA GLU A 117 -0.78 30.31 -7.54
C GLU A 117 -0.05 31.64 -7.49
N TYR A 118 1.28 31.62 -7.59
CA TYR A 118 2.12 32.80 -7.36
C TYR A 118 3.06 33.12 -8.53
N GLY A 119 3.41 32.13 -9.35
CA GLY A 119 4.22 32.30 -10.54
C GLY A 119 5.54 33.01 -10.27
N ASP A 120 5.84 34.01 -11.10
CA ASP A 120 7.08 34.79 -11.06
C ASP A 120 7.20 35.70 -9.83
N ARG A 121 6.18 35.77 -8.97
CA ARG A 121 6.24 36.45 -7.67
C ARG A 121 7.04 35.65 -6.64
N ILE A 122 7.32 34.37 -6.89
CA ILE A 122 8.24 33.56 -6.10
C ILE A 122 9.65 33.78 -6.63
N VAL A 123 10.44 34.57 -5.92
CA VAL A 123 11.80 34.95 -6.38
C VAL A 123 12.85 33.89 -6.03
N ARG A 124 12.56 33.04 -5.04
CA ARG A 124 13.46 31.97 -4.60
C ARG A 124 12.70 30.88 -3.86
N ALA A 125 13.06 29.62 -4.08
CA ALA A 125 12.57 28.50 -3.28
C ALA A 125 13.67 27.44 -3.06
N GLU A 126 13.82 27.03 -1.81
CA GLU A 126 14.87 26.10 -1.37
C GLU A 126 14.28 24.97 -0.55
N LEU A 127 14.60 23.74 -0.94
CA LEU A 127 14.29 22.50 -0.24
C LEU A 127 15.39 22.20 0.77
N HIS A 128 15.00 22.10 2.03
CA HIS A 128 15.86 21.70 3.13
C HIS A 128 15.69 20.23 3.45
N LEU A 129 16.81 19.52 3.46
CA LEU A 129 16.89 18.08 3.76
C LEU A 129 17.78 17.78 4.97
N ASP A 130 18.58 18.77 5.38
CA ASP A 130 19.52 18.71 6.49
C ASP A 130 18.87 18.75 7.88
N GLU A 131 17.54 18.92 8.00
CA GLU A 131 16.83 18.89 9.28
C GLU A 131 15.95 17.63 9.43
N ALA A 132 15.27 17.50 10.58
CA ALA A 132 14.50 16.29 10.93
C ALA A 132 13.40 15.89 9.93
N THR A 133 12.77 16.86 9.25
CA THR A 133 11.69 16.62 8.28
C THR A 133 11.87 17.55 7.08
N PRO A 134 11.78 17.03 5.85
CA PRO A 134 11.87 17.86 4.65
C PRO A 134 10.89 19.03 4.67
N HIS A 135 11.39 20.21 4.32
CA HIS A 135 10.58 21.42 4.24
C HIS A 135 11.16 22.38 3.20
N ILE A 136 10.31 23.25 2.65
CA ILE A 136 10.67 24.24 1.65
C ILE A 136 10.49 25.63 2.25
N HIS A 137 11.50 26.48 2.05
CA HIS A 137 11.40 27.93 2.22
C HIS A 137 11.21 28.56 0.85
N ALA A 138 10.04 29.17 0.60
CA ALA A 138 9.75 29.91 -0.63
C ALA A 138 9.52 31.40 -0.32
N TYR A 139 10.05 32.28 -1.16
CA TYR A 139 10.06 33.72 -0.93
C TYR A 139 9.16 34.44 -1.94
N PHE A 140 8.00 34.88 -1.47
CA PHE A 140 6.97 35.56 -2.25
C PHE A 140 7.08 37.08 -2.12
N VAL A 141 7.11 37.80 -3.23
CA VAL A 141 7.05 39.27 -3.26
C VAL A 141 5.61 39.71 -3.54
N PRO A 142 4.93 40.39 -2.59
CA PRO A 142 3.49 40.61 -2.65
C PRO A 142 3.12 41.80 -3.55
N ILE A 143 3.34 41.65 -4.86
CA ILE A 143 3.00 42.63 -5.89
C ILE A 143 1.64 42.29 -6.49
N ASP A 144 0.69 43.22 -6.43
CA ASP A 144 -0.63 43.05 -7.05
C ASP A 144 -0.57 43.11 -8.59
N ASP A 145 -1.68 42.83 -9.27
CA ASP A 145 -1.73 42.84 -10.74
C ASP A 145 -1.49 44.24 -11.34
N GLN A 146 -1.45 45.29 -10.52
CA GLN A 146 -1.10 46.65 -10.93
C GLN A 146 0.36 47.01 -10.60
N GLY A 147 1.18 46.01 -10.25
CA GLY A 147 2.60 46.20 -9.96
C GLY A 147 2.87 46.85 -8.59
N GLN A 148 1.88 46.96 -7.71
CA GLN A 148 2.02 47.65 -6.42
C GLN A 148 2.29 46.68 -5.26
N LEU A 149 3.24 47.03 -4.38
CA LEU A 149 3.55 46.23 -3.20
C LEU A 149 2.41 46.28 -2.16
N ARG A 150 1.64 45.19 -2.06
CA ARG A 150 0.44 45.08 -1.20
C ARG A 150 0.27 43.70 -0.56
N CYS A 151 1.02 43.41 0.50
CA CYS A 151 0.86 42.17 1.26
C CYS A 151 -0.56 41.93 1.81
N ASN A 152 -1.29 42.99 2.16
CA ASN A 152 -2.67 42.88 2.65
C ASN A 152 -3.67 42.42 1.56
N HIS A 153 -3.35 42.68 0.29
CA HIS A 153 -4.13 42.16 -0.83
C HIS A 153 -4.17 40.63 -0.83
N PHE A 154 -3.08 39.98 -0.41
CA PHE A 154 -2.95 38.52 -0.41
C PHE A 154 -3.27 37.86 0.94
N PHE A 155 -2.82 38.43 2.06
CA PHE A 155 -2.81 37.74 3.37
C PHE A 155 -3.38 38.55 4.52
N ASP A 156 -4.39 39.40 4.25
CA ASP A 156 -5.12 40.11 5.29
C ASP A 156 -6.49 39.47 5.58
N GLY A 157 -6.79 39.37 6.87
CA GLY A 157 -8.01 38.75 7.36
C GLY A 157 -8.03 37.22 7.34
N ARG A 158 -8.94 36.66 8.17
CA ARG A 158 -9.09 35.21 8.37
C ARG A 158 -9.45 34.46 7.08
N GLN A 159 -10.27 35.05 6.23
CA GLN A 159 -10.73 34.43 4.98
C GLN A 159 -9.58 34.15 4.02
N LYS A 160 -8.66 35.11 3.83
CA LYS A 160 -7.51 34.93 2.93
C LYS A 160 -6.50 33.91 3.46
N ILE A 161 -6.31 33.87 4.79
CA ILE A 161 -5.49 32.83 5.42
C ILE A 161 -6.14 31.44 5.28
N HIS A 162 -7.47 31.34 5.35
CA HIS A 162 -8.16 30.08 5.03
C HIS A 162 -8.00 29.70 3.58
N ALA A 163 -8.17 30.64 2.65
CA ALA A 163 -7.96 30.41 1.21
C ALA A 163 -6.53 29.94 0.91
N PHE A 164 -5.52 30.52 1.54
CA PHE A 164 -4.12 30.06 1.45
C PHE A 164 -3.94 28.61 1.91
N GLN A 165 -4.56 28.22 3.04
CA GLN A 165 -4.52 26.84 3.53
C GLN A 165 -5.32 25.89 2.63
N ASP A 166 -6.46 26.36 2.11
CA ASP A 166 -7.32 25.62 1.18
C ASP A 166 -6.61 25.39 -0.16
N SER A 167 -5.93 26.40 -0.73
CA SER A 167 -5.25 26.27 -2.01
C SER A 167 -4.07 25.30 -1.93
N TYR A 168 -3.25 25.39 -0.88
CA TYR A 168 -2.17 24.42 -0.68
C TYR A 168 -2.72 22.99 -0.54
N TYR A 169 -3.77 22.81 0.27
CA TYR A 169 -4.42 21.51 0.40
C TYR A 169 -4.99 20.97 -0.93
N ASN A 170 -5.59 21.82 -1.75
CA ASN A 170 -6.17 21.40 -3.03
C ASN A 170 -5.14 20.81 -4.00
N THR A 171 -3.86 21.13 -3.89
CA THR A 171 -2.81 20.41 -4.64
C THR A 171 -2.34 19.18 -3.87
N MET A 172 -2.12 19.32 -2.57
CA MET A 172 -1.54 18.26 -1.72
C MET A 172 -2.48 17.05 -1.51
N HIS A 173 -3.79 17.19 -1.64
CA HIS A 173 -4.73 16.06 -1.50
C HIS A 173 -4.53 14.99 -2.58
N LEU A 174 -4.04 15.37 -3.77
CA LEU A 174 -3.76 14.45 -4.87
C LEU A 174 -2.67 13.42 -4.53
N ILE A 175 -1.75 13.80 -3.62
CA ILE A 175 -0.67 12.92 -3.12
C ILE A 175 -1.03 12.28 -1.77
N GLY A 176 -2.27 12.45 -1.30
CA GLY A 176 -2.79 11.80 -0.09
C GLY A 176 -2.52 12.57 1.21
N LEU A 177 -2.34 13.90 1.15
CA LEU A 177 -2.23 14.75 2.33
C LEU A 177 -3.58 15.38 2.69
N GLU A 178 -3.88 15.36 3.98
CA GLU A 178 -5.10 15.93 4.54
C GLU A 178 -4.95 17.40 4.88
N ARG A 179 -6.07 18.10 4.95
CA ARG A 179 -6.11 19.50 5.35
C ARG A 179 -5.93 19.65 6.85
N GLY A 180 -5.19 20.67 7.29
CA GLY A 180 -5.20 21.09 8.69
C GLY A 180 -6.60 21.45 9.20
N ILE A 181 -6.86 21.21 10.49
CA ILE A 181 -8.17 21.39 11.13
C ILE A 181 -8.65 22.85 10.98
N LYS A 182 -9.78 23.07 10.30
CA LYS A 182 -10.44 24.38 10.19
C LYS A 182 -10.83 24.87 11.59
N GLY A 183 -10.44 26.10 11.93
CA GLY A 183 -10.73 26.69 13.24
C GLY A 183 -9.90 26.14 14.40
N SER A 184 -8.77 25.47 14.11
CA SER A 184 -7.83 25.01 15.15
C SER A 184 -7.48 26.12 16.13
N LYS A 185 -7.59 25.82 17.43
CA LYS A 185 -7.18 26.71 18.53
C LYS A 185 -5.70 26.55 18.92
N ALA A 186 -4.96 25.69 18.21
CA ALA A 186 -3.55 25.46 18.46
C ALA A 186 -2.76 26.76 18.28
N LYS A 187 -1.93 27.11 19.27
CA LYS A 187 -1.01 28.25 19.17
C LYS A 187 0.29 27.78 18.55
N HIS A 188 0.83 28.56 17.63
CA HIS A 188 2.18 28.33 17.12
C HIS A 188 3.18 28.41 18.28
N GLN A 189 3.99 27.38 18.43
CA GLN A 189 5.14 27.36 19.33
C GLN A 189 6.39 27.59 18.50
N ASP A 190 7.28 28.47 18.99
CA ASP A 190 8.58 28.65 18.38
C ASP A 190 9.40 27.36 18.53
N ILE A 191 10.24 27.04 17.55
CA ILE A 191 11.05 25.81 17.53
C ILE A 191 11.98 25.77 18.76
N LYS A 192 12.47 26.93 19.24
CA LYS A 192 13.26 27.02 20.49
C LYS A 192 12.46 26.60 21.73
N ASP A 193 11.16 26.88 21.77
CA ASP A 193 10.31 26.54 22.90
C ASP A 193 10.00 25.03 22.92
N PHE A 194 9.90 24.40 21.75
CA PHE A 194 9.73 22.95 21.62
C PHE A 194 10.99 22.17 22.07
N TYR A 195 12.19 22.62 21.66
CA TYR A 195 13.44 22.00 22.12
C TYR A 195 13.71 22.22 23.60
N ARG A 196 13.39 23.40 24.16
CA ARG A 196 13.50 23.64 25.61
C ARG A 196 12.64 22.66 26.42
N ILE A 197 11.43 22.35 25.96
CA ILE A 197 10.52 21.37 26.59
C ILE A 197 11.04 19.93 26.47
N VAL A 198 11.81 19.60 25.43
CA VAL A 198 12.34 18.25 25.18
C VAL A 198 13.72 18.04 25.83
N GLU A 199 14.58 19.06 25.88
CA GLU A 199 15.92 19.01 26.51
C GLU A 199 15.86 19.09 28.04
N GLU A 200 14.92 19.84 28.64
CA GLU A 200 14.73 19.89 30.10
C GLU A 200 14.26 18.54 30.70
N GLY A 201 14.02 17.52 29.88
CA GLY A 201 13.72 16.14 30.27
C GLY A 201 14.91 15.17 30.29
N ARG A 202 16.14 15.64 30.03
CA ARG A 202 17.37 14.84 30.19
C ARG A 202 18.38 15.57 31.09
N ASP A 203 18.89 14.84 32.06
CA ASP A 203 19.71 15.32 33.18
C ASP A 203 20.86 16.25 32.78
N LEU A 204 21.09 17.28 33.61
CA LEU A 204 22.39 17.92 33.76
C LEU A 204 22.70 18.13 35.24
N GLU A 205 23.94 17.78 35.58
CA GLU A 205 24.57 17.82 36.89
C GLU A 205 24.55 19.23 37.52
N VAL A 206 24.58 19.21 38.85
CA VAL A 206 24.39 20.35 39.75
C VAL A 206 25.69 21.15 39.87
N ASP A 207 25.60 22.47 39.74
CA ASP A 207 26.44 23.36 40.53
C ASP A 207 25.61 24.50 41.15
N GLU A 208 26.07 24.96 42.31
CA GLU A 208 25.32 25.55 43.43
C GLU A 208 24.34 26.70 43.09
N LEU A 209 23.08 26.57 43.54
CA LEU A 209 22.04 27.61 43.41
C LEU A 209 21.44 27.97 44.78
N SER A 210 21.18 29.27 44.97
CA SER A 210 20.76 29.91 46.23
C SER A 210 19.34 29.52 46.69
N ALA A 211 19.04 29.74 47.98
CA ALA A 211 17.76 29.37 48.61
C ALA A 211 16.49 29.98 47.96
N ALA A 212 16.61 31.12 47.28
CA ALA A 212 15.52 31.72 46.50
C ALA A 212 15.21 30.95 45.20
N GLN A 213 16.24 30.37 44.57
CA GLN A 213 16.11 29.58 43.35
C GLN A 213 15.55 28.18 43.64
N LEU A 214 15.81 27.62 44.84
CA LEU A 214 15.22 26.34 45.28
C LEU A 214 13.71 26.44 45.52
N LYS A 215 13.21 27.54 46.10
CA LYS A 215 11.76 27.78 46.28
C LYS A 215 11.03 28.01 44.95
N ALA A 216 11.66 28.74 44.02
CA ALA A 216 11.11 28.94 42.67
C ALA A 216 11.07 27.61 41.89
N LYS A 217 12.14 26.80 41.95
CA LYS A 217 12.19 25.46 41.34
C LYS A 217 11.15 24.50 41.93
N ALA A 218 10.88 24.55 43.24
CA ALA A 218 9.85 23.72 43.86
C ALA A 218 8.43 24.11 43.36
N ALA A 219 8.11 25.41 43.32
CA ALA A 219 6.82 25.89 42.83
C ALA A 219 6.62 25.70 41.32
N ASP A 220 7.70 25.70 40.53
CA ASP A 220 7.66 25.37 39.10
C ASP A 220 7.57 23.85 38.88
N ARG A 221 8.23 23.04 39.72
CA ARG A 221 8.10 21.58 39.70
C ARG A 221 6.68 21.14 40.03
N ASP A 222 6.06 21.72 41.06
CA ASP A 222 4.69 21.39 41.45
C ASP A 222 3.69 21.75 40.34
N ARG A 223 3.85 22.94 39.72
CA ARG A 223 3.05 23.35 38.55
C ARG A 223 3.31 22.50 37.31
N ALA A 224 4.53 22.02 37.10
CA ALA A 224 4.87 21.12 36.00
C ALA A 224 4.28 19.72 36.23
N THR A 225 4.29 19.23 37.48
CA THR A 225 3.63 17.96 37.83
C THR A 225 2.12 18.03 37.72
N GLU A 226 1.49 19.12 38.15
CA GLU A 226 0.04 19.34 37.96
C GLU A 226 -0.32 19.39 36.48
N ARG A 227 0.43 20.15 35.65
CA ARG A 227 0.20 20.20 34.21
C ARG A 227 0.42 18.85 33.52
N LYS A 228 1.42 18.08 33.96
CA LYS A 228 1.66 16.73 33.46
C LYS A 228 0.49 15.80 33.80
N GLN A 229 -0.02 15.87 35.04
CA GLN A 229 -1.17 15.08 35.47
C GLN A 229 -2.46 15.49 34.73
N GLU A 230 -2.70 16.78 34.51
CA GLU A 230 -3.81 17.27 33.68
C GLU A 230 -3.68 16.80 32.23
N MET A 231 -2.48 16.85 31.65
CA MET A 231 -2.23 16.36 30.29
C MET A 231 -2.38 14.84 30.18
N GLU A 232 -1.90 14.06 31.15
CA GLU A 232 -2.11 12.61 31.19
C GLU A 232 -3.58 12.25 31.36
N ALA A 233 -4.32 12.97 32.23
CA ALA A 233 -5.75 12.79 32.40
C ALA A 233 -6.52 13.13 31.11
N THR A 234 -6.16 14.24 30.46
CA THR A 234 -6.76 14.67 29.20
C THR A 234 -6.43 13.71 28.06
N ALA A 235 -5.18 13.23 27.97
CA ALA A 235 -4.76 12.24 26.98
C ALA A 235 -5.47 10.90 27.18
N LYS A 236 -5.67 10.48 28.43
CA LYS A 236 -6.41 9.26 28.76
C LYS A 236 -7.90 9.39 28.45
N ALA A 237 -8.51 10.55 28.70
CA ALA A 237 -9.88 10.86 28.32
C ALA A 237 -10.06 10.84 26.79
N LEU A 238 -9.16 11.52 26.06
CA LEU A 238 -9.15 11.53 24.58
C LEU A 238 -8.88 10.15 23.98
N ALA A 239 -8.05 9.32 24.62
CA ALA A 239 -7.81 7.95 24.19
C ALA A 239 -9.07 7.09 24.33
N SER A 240 -9.78 7.23 25.47
CA SER A 240 -11.05 6.55 25.71
C SER A 240 -12.14 7.01 24.73
N GLU A 241 -12.25 8.31 24.48
CA GLU A 241 -13.21 8.88 23.52
C GLU A 241 -12.89 8.45 22.08
N ASN A 242 -11.61 8.40 21.69
CA ASN A 242 -11.22 7.88 20.38
C ASN A 242 -11.52 6.39 20.23
N GLU A 243 -11.35 5.60 21.30
CA GLU A 243 -11.70 4.18 21.26
C GLU A 243 -13.22 4.00 21.12
N GLU A 244 -14.02 4.80 21.82
CA GLU A 244 -15.48 4.82 21.70
C GLU A 244 -15.95 5.27 20.31
N LEU A 245 -15.34 6.33 19.76
CA LEU A 245 -15.59 6.79 18.40
C LEU A 245 -15.20 5.75 17.35
N ARG A 246 -14.07 5.03 17.53
CA ARG A 246 -13.68 3.93 16.65
C ARG A 246 -14.69 2.79 16.69
N ARG A 247 -15.13 2.38 17.88
CA ARG A 247 -16.20 1.37 18.02
C ARG A 247 -17.50 1.85 17.39
N ARG A 248 -17.82 3.15 17.50
CA ARG A 248 -19.01 3.73 16.88
C ARG A 248 -18.91 3.79 15.35
N ILE A 249 -17.74 4.10 14.80
CA ILE A 249 -17.49 4.07 13.35
C ILE A 249 -17.61 2.63 12.85
N GLU A 250 -16.99 1.66 13.51
CA GLU A 250 -17.09 0.25 13.14
C GLU A 250 -18.55 -0.24 13.20
N GLN A 251 -19.30 0.14 14.23
CA GLN A 251 -20.73 -0.15 14.32
C GLN A 251 -21.52 0.52 13.19
N LEU A 252 -21.26 1.79 12.88
CA LEU A 252 -21.93 2.51 11.79
C LEU A 252 -21.57 1.96 10.42
N GLU A 253 -20.36 1.44 10.24
CA GLU A 253 -19.91 0.75 9.03
C GLU A 253 -20.62 -0.60 8.88
N GLN A 254 -20.73 -1.37 9.97
CA GLN A 254 -21.52 -2.60 10.00
C GLN A 254 -23.01 -2.32 9.75
N ASP A 255 -23.57 -1.27 10.35
CA ASP A 255 -24.96 -0.85 10.13
C ASP A 255 -25.17 -0.37 8.69
N ASN A 256 -24.22 0.36 8.10
CA ASN A 256 -24.26 0.74 6.68
C ASN A 256 -24.12 -0.46 5.75
N GLN A 257 -23.28 -1.44 6.10
CA GLN A 257 -23.15 -2.68 5.35
C GLN A 257 -24.42 -3.50 5.45
N GLN A 258 -25.06 -3.56 6.63
CA GLN A 258 -26.36 -4.18 6.84
C GLN A 258 -27.49 -3.42 6.12
N LEU A 259 -27.45 -2.09 6.06
CA LEU A 259 -28.38 -1.27 5.30
C LEU A 259 -28.17 -1.42 3.78
N ARG A 260 -26.93 -1.57 3.32
CA ARG A 260 -26.60 -1.89 1.93
C ARG A 260 -27.04 -3.29 1.56
N LEU A 261 -26.81 -4.28 2.43
CA LEU A 261 -27.35 -5.62 2.29
C LEU A 261 -28.89 -5.53 2.25
N LYS A 262 -29.56 -4.89 3.22
CA LYS A 262 -31.02 -4.68 3.18
C LYS A 262 -31.51 -3.90 1.96
N SER A 263 -30.72 -2.98 1.41
CA SER A 263 -31.01 -2.25 0.17
C SER A 263 -30.75 -3.09 -1.10
N GLU A 264 -29.81 -4.03 -1.07
CA GLU A 264 -29.57 -5.05 -2.11
C GLU A 264 -30.70 -6.09 -2.15
N TRP A 265 -31.47 -6.23 -1.07
CA TRP A 265 -32.71 -7.01 -1.05
C TRP A 265 -33.91 -6.26 -1.66
N SER A 266 -33.72 -4.98 -2.06
CA SER A 266 -34.77 -4.08 -2.53
C SER A 266 -34.71 -3.77 -4.04
N THR A 267 -34.10 -4.63 -4.86
CA THR A 267 -34.11 -4.47 -6.33
C THR A 267 -34.93 -5.51 -7.07
N ASP A 268 -35.64 -6.41 -6.40
CA ASP A 268 -36.63 -7.26 -7.06
C ASP A 268 -37.91 -6.47 -7.37
N LEU A 269 -38.75 -6.96 -8.27
CA LEU A 269 -40.09 -6.42 -8.47
C LEU A 269 -40.96 -6.71 -7.24
N ALA A 270 -41.83 -5.77 -6.88
CA ALA A 270 -42.77 -5.98 -5.79
C ALA A 270 -43.70 -7.15 -6.13
N LEU A 271 -43.78 -8.12 -5.21
CA LEU A 271 -44.55 -9.33 -5.44
C LEU A 271 -46.04 -9.05 -5.61
N ASP A 272 -46.58 -8.02 -4.95
CA ASP A 272 -47.95 -7.56 -5.13
C ASP A 272 -48.22 -7.09 -6.57
N ASP A 273 -47.31 -6.31 -7.16
CA ASP A 273 -47.45 -5.83 -8.55
C ASP A 273 -47.39 -7.01 -9.53
N VAL A 274 -46.51 -7.96 -9.27
CA VAL A 274 -46.34 -9.18 -10.08
C VAL A 274 -47.57 -10.09 -9.95
N ALA A 275 -48.13 -10.26 -8.74
CA ALA A 275 -49.35 -11.02 -8.50
C ALA A 275 -50.55 -10.42 -9.24
N TRP A 276 -50.65 -9.09 -9.28
CA TRP A 276 -51.67 -8.38 -10.04
C TRP A 276 -51.56 -8.65 -11.54
N GLU A 277 -50.36 -8.51 -12.12
CA GLU A 277 -50.11 -8.79 -13.55
C GLU A 277 -50.31 -10.27 -13.93
N LEU A 278 -50.12 -11.18 -12.96
CA LEU A 278 -50.44 -12.60 -13.11
C LEU A 278 -51.94 -12.90 -13.18
N GLY A 279 -52.79 -11.88 -12.93
CA GLY A 279 -54.24 -12.00 -12.95
C GLY A 279 -54.84 -12.56 -11.66
N LEU A 280 -54.11 -12.48 -10.55
CA LEU A 280 -54.63 -12.77 -9.22
C LEU A 280 -55.36 -11.54 -8.67
N TRP A 281 -56.42 -11.75 -7.90
CA TRP A 281 -57.16 -10.66 -7.25
C TRP A 281 -57.03 -10.74 -5.74
N ARG A 282 -57.08 -9.59 -5.08
CA ARG A 282 -56.79 -9.48 -3.65
C ARG A 282 -58.05 -9.70 -2.80
N LYS A 283 -57.99 -10.68 -1.89
CA LYS A 283 -59.02 -11.00 -0.89
C LYS A 283 -58.43 -10.85 0.51
N GLY A 284 -58.56 -9.66 1.10
CA GLY A 284 -57.90 -9.35 2.37
C GLY A 284 -56.37 -9.31 2.22
N ASN A 285 -55.68 -10.22 2.92
CA ASN A 285 -54.22 -10.37 2.82
C ASN A 285 -53.79 -11.46 1.82
N GLU A 286 -54.73 -12.12 1.15
CA GLU A 286 -54.46 -13.21 0.21
C GLU A 286 -54.63 -12.75 -1.24
N TRP A 287 -53.78 -13.26 -2.13
CA TRP A 287 -53.91 -13.16 -3.57
C TRP A 287 -54.53 -14.45 -4.12
N VAL A 288 -55.73 -14.35 -4.68
CA VAL A 288 -56.55 -15.50 -5.08
C VAL A 288 -56.78 -15.49 -6.58
N GLY A 289 -56.66 -16.66 -7.21
CA GLY A 289 -56.96 -16.81 -8.64
C GLY A 289 -56.30 -18.05 -9.22
N ARG A 290 -56.91 -18.62 -10.26
CA ARG A 290 -56.35 -19.79 -11.00
C ARG A 290 -55.91 -20.95 -10.09
N ASN A 291 -56.72 -21.29 -9.08
CA ASN A 291 -56.44 -22.30 -8.05
C ASN A 291 -55.26 -22.00 -7.10
N HIS A 292 -54.81 -20.75 -7.04
CA HIS A 292 -53.81 -20.29 -6.09
C HIS A 292 -54.45 -19.44 -4.98
N ILE A 293 -53.95 -19.60 -3.76
CA ILE A 293 -54.24 -18.77 -2.60
C ILE A 293 -52.89 -18.39 -2.00
N ILE A 294 -52.36 -17.24 -2.42
CA ILE A 294 -50.99 -16.83 -2.14
C ILE A 294 -50.98 -15.76 -1.05
N ASN A 295 -50.23 -16.02 0.02
CA ASN A 295 -49.87 -15.00 1.00
C ASN A 295 -48.46 -14.48 0.68
N ILE A 296 -48.31 -13.16 0.61
CA ILE A 296 -47.03 -12.49 0.34
C ILE A 296 -46.55 -11.85 1.64
N ASP A 297 -45.32 -12.18 2.04
CA ASP A 297 -44.66 -11.62 3.22
C ASP A 297 -43.25 -11.12 2.82
N GLY A 298 -43.12 -9.80 2.69
CA GLY A 298 -41.92 -9.16 2.20
C GLY A 298 -41.55 -9.63 0.79
N SER A 299 -40.40 -10.31 0.66
CA SER A 299 -39.92 -10.89 -0.60
C SER A 299 -40.24 -12.38 -0.75
N GLY A 300 -40.98 -12.96 0.20
CA GLY A 300 -41.42 -14.35 0.17
C GLY A 300 -42.90 -14.47 -0.18
N PHE A 301 -43.30 -15.63 -0.67
CA PHE A 301 -44.71 -15.99 -0.81
C PHE A 301 -44.95 -17.44 -0.42
N THR A 302 -46.16 -17.73 0.04
CA THR A 302 -46.64 -19.09 0.33
C THR A 302 -48.00 -19.30 -0.32
N ASP A 303 -48.14 -20.37 -1.09
CA ASP A 303 -49.38 -20.77 -1.75
C ASP A 303 -50.06 -21.93 -1.02
N PHE A 304 -51.37 -21.79 -0.78
CA PHE A 304 -52.24 -22.76 -0.12
C PHE A 304 -53.30 -23.36 -1.05
N GLY A 305 -53.41 -22.92 -2.30
CA GLY A 305 -54.56 -23.18 -3.16
C GLY A 305 -54.70 -24.61 -3.71
N ASN A 306 -53.60 -25.36 -3.78
CA ASN A 306 -53.55 -26.69 -4.42
C ASN A 306 -53.39 -27.88 -3.45
N GLY A 307 -53.66 -27.70 -2.15
CA GLY A 307 -53.58 -28.78 -1.14
C GLY A 307 -52.15 -29.17 -0.72
N LEU A 308 -51.13 -28.56 -1.33
CA LEU A 308 -49.73 -28.62 -0.94
C LEU A 308 -49.26 -27.19 -0.63
N VAL A 309 -48.64 -26.99 0.53
CA VAL A 309 -48.05 -25.71 0.91
C VAL A 309 -46.74 -25.55 0.15
N LEU A 310 -46.69 -24.59 -0.77
CA LEU A 310 -45.50 -24.28 -1.56
C LEU A 310 -45.03 -22.87 -1.24
N SER A 311 -43.78 -22.74 -0.81
CA SER A 311 -43.14 -21.46 -0.51
C SER A 311 -42.10 -21.12 -1.57
N GLY A 312 -42.09 -19.87 -2.03
CA GLY A 312 -41.09 -19.35 -2.96
C GLY A 312 -40.64 -17.95 -2.56
N TYR A 313 -39.66 -17.42 -3.27
CA TYR A 313 -39.09 -16.11 -2.98
C TYR A 313 -38.80 -15.32 -4.24
N GLY A 314 -39.22 -14.06 -4.25
CA GLY A 314 -38.97 -13.13 -5.34
C GLY A 314 -39.87 -13.33 -6.56
N ALA A 315 -39.90 -12.32 -7.42
CA ALA A 315 -40.90 -12.22 -8.49
C ALA A 315 -40.71 -13.31 -9.55
N LEU A 316 -39.48 -13.77 -9.80
CA LEU A 316 -39.22 -14.84 -10.75
C LEU A 316 -39.83 -16.17 -10.32
N ASP A 317 -39.68 -16.53 -9.04
CA ASP A 317 -40.25 -17.78 -8.52
C ASP A 317 -41.77 -17.70 -8.45
N LEU A 318 -42.33 -16.53 -8.15
CA LEU A 318 -43.78 -16.30 -8.17
C LEU A 318 -44.34 -16.52 -9.59
N VAL A 319 -43.71 -15.95 -10.62
CA VAL A 319 -44.13 -16.14 -12.02
C VAL A 319 -43.98 -17.60 -12.46
N LYS A 320 -42.85 -18.24 -12.16
CA LYS A 320 -42.63 -19.67 -12.47
C LYS A 320 -43.71 -20.54 -11.84
N HIS A 321 -44.05 -20.27 -10.58
CA HIS A 321 -45.04 -21.01 -9.81
C HIS A 321 -46.46 -20.83 -10.38
N VAL A 322 -46.91 -19.59 -10.57
CA VAL A 322 -48.29 -19.29 -11.01
C VAL A 322 -48.52 -19.62 -12.48
N ASN A 323 -47.55 -19.35 -13.36
CA ASN A 323 -47.66 -19.67 -14.79
C ASN A 323 -47.19 -21.10 -15.14
N GLN A 324 -46.70 -21.87 -14.15
CA GLN A 324 -46.15 -23.22 -14.33
C GLN A 324 -45.13 -23.31 -15.48
N CYS A 325 -44.20 -22.35 -15.52
CA CYS A 325 -43.26 -22.19 -16.61
C CYS A 325 -41.79 -22.27 -16.14
N ASN A 326 -40.89 -22.48 -17.10
CA ASN A 326 -39.45 -22.49 -16.82
C ASN A 326 -38.92 -21.06 -16.64
N GLN A 327 -37.68 -20.94 -16.16
CA GLN A 327 -37.03 -19.66 -15.89
C GLN A 327 -36.95 -18.75 -17.14
N THR A 328 -36.66 -19.30 -18.31
CA THR A 328 -36.57 -18.53 -19.56
C THR A 328 -37.91 -17.90 -19.91
N SER A 329 -38.99 -18.68 -19.84
CA SER A 329 -40.35 -18.20 -20.09
C SER A 329 -40.80 -17.18 -19.04
N ALA A 330 -40.44 -17.37 -17.77
CA ALA A 330 -40.76 -16.43 -16.70
C ALA A 330 -40.05 -15.08 -16.87
N ILE A 331 -38.76 -15.08 -17.25
CA ILE A 331 -38.01 -13.84 -17.55
C ILE A 331 -38.61 -13.13 -18.77
N ALA A 332 -38.97 -13.87 -19.82
CA ALA A 332 -39.62 -13.29 -21.00
C ALA A 332 -40.95 -12.63 -20.65
N TRP A 333 -41.78 -13.30 -19.84
CA TRP A 333 -43.05 -12.76 -19.34
C TRP A 333 -42.85 -11.49 -18.51
N LEU A 334 -41.86 -11.49 -17.60
CA LEU A 334 -41.50 -10.30 -16.82
C LEU A 334 -41.00 -9.15 -17.71
N GLY A 335 -40.29 -9.46 -18.80
CA GLY A 335 -39.82 -8.47 -19.76
C GLY A 335 -40.97 -7.84 -20.56
N GLU A 336 -41.98 -8.63 -20.91
CA GLU A 336 -43.20 -8.14 -21.56
C GLU A 336 -44.02 -7.22 -20.63
N ARG A 337 -44.17 -7.59 -19.36
CA ARG A 337 -45.04 -6.88 -18.40
C ARG A 337 -44.37 -5.69 -17.70
N PHE A 338 -43.11 -5.83 -17.32
CA PHE A 338 -42.38 -4.83 -16.51
C PHE A 338 -41.20 -4.19 -17.27
N GLY A 339 -41.08 -4.48 -18.56
CA GLY A 339 -39.99 -4.00 -19.40
C GLY A 339 -38.64 -4.67 -19.10
N LYS A 340 -37.66 -4.39 -19.97
CA LYS A 340 -36.30 -4.95 -19.89
C LYS A 340 -35.66 -4.76 -18.51
N ALA A 341 -35.77 -3.56 -17.94
CA ALA A 341 -35.18 -3.23 -16.64
C ALA A 341 -35.86 -3.98 -15.47
N GLY A 342 -37.15 -4.33 -15.56
CA GLY A 342 -37.83 -5.16 -14.57
C GLY A 342 -37.37 -6.62 -14.61
N ALA A 343 -37.25 -7.18 -15.82
CA ALA A 343 -36.77 -8.54 -16.02
C ALA A 343 -35.32 -8.74 -15.58
N GLU A 344 -34.41 -7.82 -15.95
CA GLU A 344 -33.00 -7.88 -15.54
C GLU A 344 -32.84 -7.82 -14.03
N ARG A 345 -33.56 -6.90 -13.38
CA ARG A 345 -33.57 -6.75 -11.92
C ARG A 345 -33.98 -8.04 -11.21
N THR A 346 -35.07 -8.65 -11.65
CA THR A 346 -35.58 -9.90 -11.08
C THR A 346 -34.58 -11.06 -11.28
N ALA A 347 -34.00 -11.18 -12.48
CA ALA A 347 -33.04 -12.24 -12.79
C ALA A 347 -31.76 -12.11 -11.94
N ILE A 348 -31.26 -10.89 -11.74
CA ILE A 348 -30.10 -10.62 -10.89
C ILE A 348 -30.39 -10.96 -9.42
N ALA A 349 -31.56 -10.57 -8.91
CA ALA A 349 -31.97 -10.86 -7.54
C ALA A 349 -32.04 -12.37 -7.28
N HIS A 350 -32.67 -13.12 -8.20
CA HIS A 350 -32.74 -14.58 -8.11
C HIS A 350 -31.34 -15.23 -8.17
N ALA A 351 -30.49 -14.81 -9.10
CA ALA A 351 -29.14 -15.35 -9.25
C ALA A 351 -28.28 -15.12 -8.00
N LYS A 352 -28.35 -13.92 -7.39
CA LYS A 352 -27.63 -13.62 -6.14
C LYS A 352 -28.06 -14.55 -5.01
N LYS A 353 -29.36 -14.80 -4.86
CA LYS A 353 -29.88 -15.70 -3.82
C LYS A 353 -29.41 -17.14 -4.03
N VAL A 354 -29.60 -17.68 -5.23
CA VAL A 354 -29.16 -19.05 -5.57
C VAL A 354 -27.66 -19.20 -5.33
N ALA A 355 -26.86 -18.19 -5.69
CA ALA A 355 -25.43 -18.19 -5.40
C ALA A 355 -25.13 -18.23 -3.90
N ALA A 356 -25.82 -17.42 -3.09
CA ALA A 356 -25.65 -17.42 -1.64
C ALA A 356 -26.00 -18.78 -1.01
N ASP A 357 -27.10 -19.40 -1.43
CA ASP A 357 -27.54 -20.72 -0.95
C ASP A 357 -26.53 -21.81 -1.33
N ILE A 358 -26.02 -21.81 -2.58
CA ILE A 358 -24.99 -22.75 -3.03
C ILE A 358 -23.70 -22.59 -2.23
N ILE A 359 -23.23 -21.35 -2.01
CA ILE A 359 -22.00 -21.08 -1.24
C ILE A 359 -22.11 -21.61 0.20
N GLN A 360 -23.30 -21.56 0.81
CA GLN A 360 -23.52 -22.06 2.17
C GLN A 360 -23.70 -23.58 2.24
N THR A 361 -24.30 -24.19 1.23
CA THR A 361 -24.73 -25.60 1.30
C THR A 361 -23.81 -26.58 0.58
N GLN A 362 -23.06 -26.13 -0.42
CA GLN A 362 -22.22 -27.00 -1.24
C GLN A 362 -20.73 -26.82 -0.90
N SER A 363 -20.04 -27.94 -0.70
CA SER A 363 -18.59 -27.95 -0.49
C SER A 363 -17.85 -27.95 -1.84
N ALA A 364 -16.89 -27.04 -2.00
CA ALA A 364 -16.00 -27.05 -3.17
C ALA A 364 -15.14 -28.33 -3.23
N PRO A 365 -14.86 -28.88 -4.42
CA PRO A 365 -13.90 -29.98 -4.57
C PRO A 365 -12.56 -29.64 -3.92
N GLN A 366 -12.04 -30.54 -3.08
CA GLN A 366 -10.76 -30.35 -2.41
C GLN A 366 -9.61 -30.87 -3.27
N PHE A 367 -8.46 -30.23 -3.15
CA PHE A 367 -7.21 -30.69 -3.75
C PHE A 367 -6.81 -32.05 -3.18
N THR A 368 -6.37 -32.94 -4.07
CA THR A 368 -5.71 -34.21 -3.71
C THR A 368 -4.34 -34.27 -4.37
N LEU A 369 -3.33 -34.56 -3.56
CA LEU A 369 -1.96 -34.68 -4.05
C LEU A 369 -1.81 -35.91 -4.98
N PRO A 370 -1.09 -35.83 -6.11
CA PRO A 370 -0.84 -36.98 -6.98
C PRO A 370 -0.18 -38.13 -6.21
N VAL A 371 -0.58 -39.36 -6.48
CA VAL A 371 0.03 -40.52 -5.83
C VAL A 371 1.43 -40.74 -6.40
N GLU A 372 2.40 -40.96 -5.52
CA GLU A 372 3.78 -41.30 -5.92
C GLU A 372 3.82 -42.67 -6.60
N GLU A 373 4.40 -42.72 -7.78
CA GLU A 373 4.67 -43.94 -8.56
C GLU A 373 6.18 -44.21 -8.58
N LYS A 374 6.63 -45.03 -7.63
CA LYS A 374 8.05 -45.33 -7.42
C LYS A 374 8.72 -45.95 -8.65
N SER A 375 7.97 -46.72 -9.44
CA SER A 375 8.50 -47.34 -10.67
C SER A 375 8.93 -46.31 -11.73
N ASN A 376 8.37 -45.11 -11.70
CA ASN A 376 8.71 -44.01 -12.61
C ASN A 376 9.81 -43.07 -12.07
N TRP A 377 10.24 -43.23 -10.81
CA TRP A 377 11.19 -42.32 -10.17
C TRP A 377 12.51 -42.21 -10.94
N SER A 378 13.09 -43.35 -11.34
CA SER A 378 14.36 -43.38 -12.07
C SER A 378 14.32 -42.55 -13.36
N ARG A 379 13.17 -42.53 -14.05
CA ARG A 379 12.97 -41.72 -15.26
C ARG A 379 12.93 -40.22 -14.94
N VAL A 380 12.23 -39.84 -13.87
CA VAL A 380 12.15 -38.44 -13.42
C VAL A 380 13.49 -37.95 -12.91
N GLU A 381 14.20 -38.76 -12.12
CA GLU A 381 15.54 -38.45 -11.64
C GLU A 381 16.52 -38.27 -12.79
N ASN A 382 16.52 -39.18 -13.78
CA ASN A 382 17.34 -39.06 -14.98
C ASN A 382 17.02 -37.79 -15.78
N TYR A 383 15.75 -37.40 -15.86
CA TYR A 383 15.36 -36.15 -16.49
C TYR A 383 15.91 -34.92 -15.75
N LEU A 384 15.76 -34.85 -14.42
CA LEU A 384 16.23 -33.73 -13.61
C LEU A 384 17.77 -33.64 -13.61
N THR A 385 18.45 -34.78 -13.59
CA THR A 385 19.91 -34.83 -13.57
C THR A 385 20.53 -34.61 -14.95
N GLN A 386 20.17 -35.42 -15.93
CA GLN A 386 20.82 -35.43 -17.25
C GLN A 386 20.34 -34.30 -18.16
N LYS A 387 19.03 -34.04 -18.18
CA LYS A 387 18.44 -33.03 -19.07
C LYS A 387 18.40 -31.65 -18.44
N ARG A 388 18.10 -31.56 -17.14
CA ARG A 388 18.03 -30.28 -16.41
C ARG A 388 19.33 -29.92 -15.68
N GLY A 389 20.33 -30.80 -15.66
CA GLY A 389 21.65 -30.50 -15.11
C GLY A 389 21.69 -30.33 -13.58
N ILE A 390 20.64 -30.74 -12.87
CA ILE A 390 20.56 -30.65 -11.41
C ILE A 390 21.38 -31.80 -10.80
N PRO A 391 22.34 -31.57 -9.89
CA PRO A 391 23.12 -32.65 -9.28
C PRO A 391 22.24 -33.71 -8.60
N SER A 392 22.60 -34.99 -8.75
CA SER A 392 21.82 -36.12 -8.19
C SER A 392 21.62 -36.00 -6.68
N ASP A 393 22.63 -35.58 -5.92
CA ASP A 393 22.51 -35.36 -4.46
C ASP A 393 21.42 -34.33 -4.11
N CYS A 394 21.27 -33.28 -4.93
CA CYS A 394 20.24 -32.26 -4.76
C CYS A 394 18.84 -32.82 -5.06
N VAL A 395 18.71 -33.60 -6.15
CA VAL A 395 17.45 -34.26 -6.52
C VAL A 395 17.04 -35.26 -5.42
N GLN A 396 17.98 -36.08 -4.94
CA GLN A 396 17.73 -37.07 -3.90
C GLN A 396 17.39 -36.42 -2.56
N MET A 397 18.05 -35.31 -2.20
CA MET A 397 17.70 -34.53 -1.01
C MET A 397 16.23 -34.07 -1.05
N LEU A 398 15.79 -33.50 -2.18
CA LEU A 398 14.43 -32.99 -2.33
C LEU A 398 13.40 -34.15 -2.39
N HIS A 399 13.76 -35.28 -3.00
CA HIS A 399 12.94 -36.50 -3.00
C HIS A 399 12.75 -37.09 -1.59
N ASN A 400 13.85 -37.21 -0.83
CA ASN A 400 13.81 -37.68 0.56
C ASN A 400 12.98 -36.78 1.48
N GLN A 401 12.88 -35.48 1.18
CA GLN A 401 12.02 -34.53 1.89
C GLN A 401 10.55 -34.58 1.43
N GLY A 402 10.21 -35.45 0.46
CA GLY A 402 8.88 -35.53 -0.14
C GLY A 402 8.50 -34.30 -0.96
N LEU A 403 9.48 -33.51 -1.40
CA LEU A 403 9.25 -32.27 -2.14
C LEU A 403 9.13 -32.50 -3.65
N ILE A 404 9.77 -33.55 -4.15
CA ILE A 404 9.74 -33.93 -5.56
C ILE A 404 9.55 -35.44 -5.63
N TYR A 405 8.72 -35.93 -6.55
CA TYR A 405 8.58 -37.36 -6.85
C TYR A 405 8.00 -37.58 -8.24
N ALA A 406 7.77 -38.84 -8.63
CA ALA A 406 7.17 -39.20 -9.92
C ALA A 406 5.70 -39.59 -9.76
N ASP A 407 4.81 -39.13 -10.65
CA ASP A 407 3.44 -39.64 -10.75
C ASP A 407 3.33 -40.83 -11.73
N SER A 408 2.11 -41.36 -11.90
CA SER A 408 1.82 -42.48 -12.81
C SER A 408 2.08 -42.17 -14.29
N LYS A 409 2.19 -40.90 -14.68
CA LYS A 409 2.52 -40.44 -16.03
C LYS A 409 4.00 -40.11 -16.19
N ALA A 410 4.81 -40.38 -15.16
CA ALA A 410 6.21 -39.99 -15.07
C ALA A 410 6.44 -38.47 -15.21
N ASN A 411 5.51 -37.65 -14.71
CA ASN A 411 5.78 -36.23 -14.48
C ASN A 411 6.67 -36.07 -13.24
N ALA A 412 7.56 -35.10 -13.27
CA ALA A 412 8.19 -34.59 -12.05
C ALA A 412 7.14 -33.77 -11.29
N VAL A 413 6.69 -34.29 -10.16
CA VAL A 413 5.74 -33.64 -9.27
C VAL A 413 6.52 -32.80 -8.27
N PHE A 414 6.24 -31.50 -8.20
CA PHE A 414 6.82 -30.57 -7.24
C PHE A 414 5.73 -30.18 -6.23
N VAL A 415 5.89 -30.61 -4.99
CA VAL A 415 4.87 -30.42 -3.94
C VAL A 415 4.82 -28.96 -3.52
N MET A 416 3.63 -28.36 -3.62
CA MET A 416 3.38 -26.98 -3.22
C MET A 416 2.68 -26.94 -1.86
N ARG A 417 3.22 -26.13 -0.96
CA ARG A 417 2.73 -25.98 0.41
C ARG A 417 2.37 -24.53 0.69
N ASP A 418 1.39 -24.35 1.58
CA ASP A 418 1.18 -23.05 2.22
C ASP A 418 2.34 -22.71 3.16
N LEU A 419 2.30 -21.52 3.74
CA LEU A 419 3.37 -21.01 4.59
C LEU A 419 3.50 -21.78 5.93
N ASP A 420 2.46 -22.50 6.32
CA ASP A 420 2.43 -23.36 7.51
C ASP A 420 2.92 -24.78 7.21
N GLY A 421 3.24 -25.07 5.94
CA GLY A 421 3.75 -26.35 5.48
C GLY A 421 2.67 -27.35 5.07
N ASN A 422 1.40 -26.97 5.06
CA ASN A 422 0.35 -27.88 4.60
C ASN A 422 0.33 -27.94 3.08
N THR A 423 0.22 -29.14 2.53
CA THR A 423 0.13 -29.36 1.09
C THR A 423 -1.21 -28.89 0.56
N LYS A 424 -1.18 -27.98 -0.43
CA LYS A 424 -2.39 -27.39 -1.06
C LYS A 424 -2.30 -27.37 -2.59
N GLY A 425 -1.24 -27.91 -3.16
CA GLY A 425 -1.02 -27.93 -4.60
C GLY A 425 0.13 -28.81 -5.04
N ALA A 426 0.23 -29.00 -6.35
CA ALA A 426 1.39 -29.59 -6.99
C ALA A 426 1.62 -28.97 -8.36
N PHE A 427 2.88 -28.69 -8.67
CA PHE A 427 3.33 -28.32 -10.01
C PHE A 427 3.86 -29.57 -10.71
N LEU A 428 3.51 -29.77 -11.97
CA LEU A 428 3.80 -30.96 -12.75
C LEU A 428 4.65 -30.57 -13.96
N GLN A 429 5.82 -31.20 -14.09
CA GLN A 429 6.66 -31.09 -15.27
C GLN A 429 6.74 -32.44 -15.99
N GLY A 430 6.25 -32.48 -17.22
CA GLY A 430 6.37 -33.64 -18.09
C GLY A 430 7.83 -33.94 -18.42
N THR A 431 8.22 -35.22 -18.31
CA THR A 431 9.59 -35.67 -18.61
C THR A 431 9.74 -36.20 -20.03
N ALA A 432 8.66 -36.72 -20.61
CA ALA A 432 8.59 -37.28 -21.96
C ALA A 432 8.14 -36.28 -23.03
N ASN A 433 7.55 -35.18 -22.61
CA ASN A 433 6.94 -34.16 -23.47
C ASN A 433 7.30 -32.76 -22.91
N THR A 434 6.66 -31.73 -23.45
CA THR A 434 6.84 -30.34 -23.04
C THR A 434 5.79 -29.87 -22.02
N PHE A 435 4.98 -30.79 -21.47
CA PHE A 435 3.93 -30.44 -20.53
C PHE A 435 4.51 -29.76 -19.28
N SER A 436 3.88 -28.66 -18.88
CA SER A 436 4.19 -27.90 -17.67
C SER A 436 2.89 -27.29 -17.17
N GLY A 437 2.54 -27.54 -15.91
CA GLY A 437 1.24 -27.12 -15.37
C GLY A 437 1.03 -27.50 -13.92
N TYR A 438 -0.22 -27.48 -13.48
CA TYR A 438 -0.62 -27.74 -12.10
C TYR A 438 -1.57 -28.92 -12.01
N GLU A 439 -1.53 -29.64 -10.90
CA GLU A 439 -2.53 -30.66 -10.59
C GLU A 439 -3.88 -30.01 -10.29
N LEU A 440 -4.96 -30.71 -10.65
CA LEU A 440 -6.33 -30.26 -10.46
C LEU A 440 -6.61 -29.94 -8.98
N GLY A 441 -7.21 -28.78 -8.73
CA GLY A 441 -7.54 -28.31 -7.38
C GLY A 441 -6.42 -27.53 -6.67
N THR A 442 -5.23 -27.39 -7.27
CA THR A 442 -4.12 -26.64 -6.69
C THR A 442 -4.51 -25.19 -6.33
N LYS A 443 -4.32 -24.80 -5.05
CA LYS A 443 -4.66 -23.47 -4.54
C LYS A 443 -3.54 -22.45 -4.76
N ARG A 444 -3.26 -22.12 -6.03
CA ARG A 444 -2.11 -21.30 -6.50
C ARG A 444 -1.88 -19.97 -5.77
N ARG A 445 -2.92 -19.31 -5.25
CA ARG A 445 -2.78 -18.03 -4.50
C ARG A 445 -2.27 -18.19 -3.07
N SER A 446 -2.23 -19.42 -2.56
CA SER A 446 -1.97 -19.72 -1.15
C SER A 446 -0.93 -20.82 -0.92
N CYS A 447 -0.28 -21.31 -1.98
CA CYS A 447 0.77 -22.31 -1.86
C CYS A 447 1.84 -22.17 -2.93
N TRP A 448 3.05 -22.60 -2.61
CA TRP A 448 4.24 -22.47 -3.45
C TRP A 448 5.11 -23.70 -3.33
N PHE A 449 5.89 -23.99 -4.36
CA PHE A 449 7.04 -24.86 -4.20
C PHE A 449 8.16 -24.04 -3.58
N TYR A 450 8.66 -24.46 -2.43
CA TYR A 450 9.81 -23.81 -1.80
C TYR A 450 10.64 -24.82 -1.00
N PHE A 451 11.90 -24.48 -0.75
CA PHE A 451 12.78 -25.22 0.15
C PHE A 451 13.77 -24.25 0.80
N SER A 452 14.42 -24.67 1.88
CA SER A 452 15.37 -23.82 2.60
C SER A 452 16.68 -24.54 2.86
N LEU A 453 17.78 -23.82 2.75
CA LEU A 453 19.14 -24.32 2.95
C LEU A 453 19.95 -23.35 3.78
N GLY A 454 21.00 -23.85 4.42
CA GLY A 454 21.79 -23.07 5.38
C GLY A 454 21.10 -22.89 6.74
N GLY A 455 21.89 -22.52 7.74
CA GLY A 455 21.43 -22.36 9.13
C GLY A 455 20.80 -23.62 9.75
N LYS A 456 20.18 -23.45 10.92
CA LYS A 456 19.40 -24.51 11.61
C LYS A 456 17.95 -24.53 11.12
N ALA A 457 17.28 -25.67 11.28
CA ALA A 457 15.88 -25.85 10.86
C ALA A 457 14.90 -24.82 11.46
N THR A 458 15.19 -24.37 12.69
CA THR A 458 14.39 -23.41 13.47
C THR A 458 14.68 -21.95 13.16
N ASP A 459 15.73 -21.66 12.39
CA ASP A 459 16.14 -20.28 12.15
C ASP A 459 15.16 -19.59 11.21
N LYS A 460 14.87 -18.32 11.49
CA LYS A 460 14.11 -17.48 10.55
C LYS A 460 14.97 -17.24 9.31
N SER A 461 14.36 -17.34 8.13
CA SER A 461 15.06 -17.06 6.86
C SER A 461 15.55 -15.62 6.84
N SER A 462 16.87 -15.43 6.76
CA SER A 462 17.49 -14.11 6.58
C SER A 462 17.49 -13.68 5.12
N GLN A 463 17.38 -14.65 4.21
CA GLN A 463 17.37 -14.45 2.77
C GLN A 463 16.24 -15.25 2.10
N ALA A 464 15.63 -14.66 1.07
CA ALA A 464 14.69 -15.34 0.19
C ALA A 464 15.05 -15.09 -1.27
N VAL A 465 14.94 -16.10 -2.12
CA VAL A 465 15.22 -16.06 -3.55
C VAL A 465 13.96 -16.50 -4.28
N LEU A 466 13.40 -15.61 -5.10
CA LEU A 466 12.15 -15.81 -5.81
C LEU A 466 12.43 -16.12 -7.28
N CYS A 467 11.92 -17.24 -7.78
CA CYS A 467 12.09 -17.71 -9.15
C CYS A 467 10.74 -18.04 -9.81
N GLU A 468 10.66 -18.07 -11.14
CA GLU A 468 9.38 -18.29 -11.84
C GLU A 468 8.87 -19.74 -11.75
N SER A 469 9.79 -20.71 -11.64
CA SER A 469 9.46 -22.12 -11.64
C SER A 469 10.23 -22.91 -10.57
N PRO A 470 9.73 -24.10 -10.18
CA PRO A 470 10.47 -25.00 -9.28
C PRO A 470 11.86 -25.37 -9.81
N ILE A 471 11.98 -25.59 -11.12
CA ILE A 471 13.26 -25.93 -11.75
C ILE A 471 14.22 -24.75 -11.69
N ASP A 472 13.77 -23.51 -11.89
CA ASP A 472 14.62 -22.33 -11.76
C ASP A 472 15.03 -22.07 -10.32
N ALA A 473 14.14 -22.28 -9.35
CA ALA A 473 14.47 -22.18 -7.93
C ALA A 473 15.59 -23.14 -7.54
N ILE A 474 15.52 -24.40 -8.00
CA ILE A 474 16.57 -25.40 -7.77
C ILE A 474 17.84 -25.04 -8.55
N SER A 475 17.69 -24.59 -9.80
CA SER A 475 18.82 -24.31 -10.69
C SER A 475 19.65 -23.12 -10.16
N LEU A 476 18.98 -22.08 -9.68
CA LEU A 476 19.63 -20.92 -9.09
C LEU A 476 20.32 -21.26 -7.76
N PHE A 477 19.69 -22.09 -6.92
CA PHE A 477 20.36 -22.64 -5.75
C PHE A 477 21.68 -23.33 -6.13
N VAL A 478 21.64 -24.24 -7.11
CA VAL A 478 22.82 -24.99 -7.54
C VAL A 478 23.90 -24.05 -8.10
N LEU A 479 23.53 -23.04 -8.88
CA LEU A 479 24.47 -22.03 -9.37
C LEU A 479 25.16 -21.27 -8.21
N GLU A 480 24.40 -20.84 -7.20
CA GLU A 480 24.97 -20.18 -6.03
C GLU A 480 25.88 -21.12 -5.23
N TYR A 481 25.49 -22.39 -5.08
CA TYR A 481 26.27 -23.41 -4.38
C TYR A 481 27.65 -23.64 -5.03
N HIS A 482 27.72 -23.69 -6.36
CA HIS A 482 29.00 -23.85 -7.06
C HIS A 482 29.98 -22.69 -6.80
N VAL A 483 29.48 -21.49 -6.53
CA VAL A 483 30.29 -20.29 -6.32
C VAL A 483 30.63 -20.08 -4.85
N LYS A 484 29.68 -20.32 -3.95
CA LYS A 484 29.78 -19.92 -2.53
C LYS A 484 29.73 -21.09 -1.54
N GLY A 485 29.36 -22.29 -1.98
CA GLY A 485 29.06 -23.41 -1.08
C GLY A 485 27.69 -23.29 -0.39
N ILE A 486 27.51 -23.98 0.73
CA ILE A 486 26.27 -23.92 1.53
C ILE A 486 26.14 -22.51 2.15
N PRO A 487 24.97 -21.84 2.05
CA PRO A 487 24.77 -20.56 2.71
C PRO A 487 24.95 -20.66 4.24
N ASP A 488 25.68 -19.71 4.83
CA ASP A 488 25.86 -19.66 6.29
C ASP A 488 24.53 -19.41 7.02
N ASN A 489 23.70 -18.53 6.45
CA ASN A 489 22.39 -18.19 6.98
C ASN A 489 21.27 -18.93 6.25
N ARG A 490 20.11 -19.06 6.91
CA ARG A 490 18.94 -19.74 6.35
C ARG A 490 18.37 -18.97 5.16
N THR A 491 18.47 -19.57 3.98
CA THR A 491 17.99 -19.02 2.70
C THR A 491 16.81 -19.81 2.17
N LEU A 492 15.72 -19.12 1.85
CA LEU A 492 14.50 -19.67 1.27
C LEU A 492 14.54 -19.54 -0.26
N TYR A 493 14.44 -20.65 -0.99
CA TYR A 493 14.24 -20.64 -2.45
C TYR A 493 12.77 -20.96 -2.73
N MET A 494 12.09 -20.10 -3.50
CA MET A 494 10.65 -20.20 -3.71
C MET A 494 10.28 -19.93 -5.16
N ALA A 495 9.45 -20.81 -5.71
CA ALA A 495 8.83 -20.64 -7.01
C ALA A 495 7.54 -19.81 -6.87
N VAL A 496 7.49 -18.66 -7.55
CA VAL A 496 6.36 -17.76 -7.65
C VAL A 496 6.14 -17.47 -9.13
N ASP A 497 5.13 -18.12 -9.69
CA ASP A 497 4.82 -18.09 -11.12
C ASP A 497 3.99 -16.88 -11.54
N ASP A 498 3.33 -16.21 -10.59
CA ASP A 498 2.50 -15.04 -10.83
C ASP A 498 2.58 -14.07 -9.63
N THR A 499 2.62 -12.76 -9.92
CA THR A 499 2.71 -11.73 -8.88
C THR A 499 1.51 -11.71 -7.92
N SER A 500 0.34 -12.17 -8.37
CA SER A 500 -0.87 -12.27 -7.55
C SER A 500 -0.84 -13.41 -6.55
N SER A 501 0.13 -14.33 -6.66
CA SER A 501 0.43 -15.35 -5.65
C SER A 501 1.60 -14.96 -4.75
N LEU A 502 2.18 -13.76 -4.84
CA LEU A 502 3.33 -13.39 -4.01
C LEU A 502 2.96 -13.38 -2.51
N PRO A 503 3.63 -14.14 -1.63
CA PRO A 503 3.38 -14.13 -0.19
C PRO A 503 3.98 -12.89 0.49
N PHE A 504 3.48 -11.71 0.10
CA PHE A 504 4.02 -10.40 0.46
C PHE A 504 4.18 -10.21 1.98
N GLU A 505 3.15 -10.56 2.76
CA GLU A 505 3.14 -10.39 4.21
C GLU A 505 4.27 -11.15 4.91
N ARG A 506 4.72 -12.30 4.38
CA ARG A 506 5.87 -13.02 4.93
C ARG A 506 7.19 -12.48 4.39
N LEU A 507 7.25 -12.20 3.08
CA LEU A 507 8.47 -11.76 2.41
C LEU A 507 8.94 -10.37 2.85
N ARG A 508 8.03 -9.48 3.23
CA ARG A 508 8.37 -8.13 3.76
C ARG A 508 9.18 -8.18 5.06
N HIS A 509 9.12 -9.30 5.79
CA HIS A 509 9.86 -9.53 7.02
C HIS A 509 11.19 -10.27 6.80
N VAL A 510 11.50 -10.69 5.57
CA VAL A 510 12.78 -11.29 5.21
C VAL A 510 13.80 -10.18 4.91
N PRO A 511 14.94 -10.11 5.62
CA PRO A 511 15.92 -9.03 5.46
C PRO A 511 16.45 -8.85 4.03
N HIS A 512 16.73 -9.97 3.34
CA HIS A 512 17.33 -9.96 2.01
C HIS A 512 16.47 -10.76 1.03
N VAL A 513 15.66 -10.08 0.23
CA VAL A 513 14.91 -10.73 -0.85
C VAL A 513 15.67 -10.56 -2.16
N GLN A 514 15.84 -11.63 -2.92
CA GLN A 514 16.40 -11.65 -4.26
C GLN A 514 15.31 -12.06 -5.25
N VAL A 515 15.21 -11.36 -6.37
CA VAL A 515 14.19 -11.59 -7.40
C VAL A 515 14.90 -12.02 -8.66
N ALA A 516 14.67 -13.27 -9.04
CA ALA A 516 15.32 -13.95 -10.16
C ALA A 516 14.31 -14.26 -11.27
N PHE A 517 13.37 -13.36 -11.51
CA PHE A 517 12.43 -13.49 -12.63
C PHE A 517 13.09 -13.08 -13.94
N ILE A 518 12.80 -13.85 -14.99
CA ILE A 518 13.25 -13.62 -16.36
C ILE A 518 12.34 -12.58 -17.01
N GLN A 519 11.04 -12.64 -16.73
CA GLN A 519 10.03 -11.73 -17.25
C GLN A 519 10.17 -10.34 -16.61
N PRO A 520 10.48 -9.29 -17.39
CA PRO A 520 10.72 -7.96 -16.85
C PRO A 520 9.51 -7.38 -16.09
N ASN A 521 8.30 -7.69 -16.55
CA ASN A 521 7.07 -7.22 -15.91
C ASN A 521 6.92 -7.79 -14.50
N MET A 522 7.13 -9.10 -14.32
CA MET A 522 7.06 -9.73 -13.00
C MET A 522 8.15 -9.20 -12.06
N ALA A 523 9.39 -9.07 -12.57
CA ALA A 523 10.48 -8.49 -11.80
C ALA A 523 10.16 -7.07 -11.33
N ARG A 524 9.58 -6.24 -12.21
CA ARG A 524 9.16 -4.88 -11.88
C ARG A 524 8.06 -4.87 -10.82
N THR A 525 6.98 -5.64 -11.00
CA THR A 525 5.88 -5.70 -10.03
C THR A 525 6.36 -6.16 -8.65
N VAL A 526 7.22 -7.18 -8.58
CA VAL A 526 7.76 -7.63 -7.29
C VAL A 526 8.75 -6.63 -6.70
N LYS A 527 9.49 -5.88 -7.53
CA LYS A 527 10.34 -4.78 -7.06
C LYS A 527 9.52 -3.62 -6.50
N GLU A 528 8.35 -3.34 -7.07
CA GLU A 528 7.39 -2.35 -6.54
C GLU A 528 6.82 -2.79 -5.19
N LEU A 529 6.43 -4.07 -5.07
CA LEU A 529 5.90 -4.63 -3.82
C LEU A 529 7.00 -4.78 -2.75
N LEU A 530 8.20 -5.21 -3.12
CA LEU A 530 9.35 -5.41 -2.23
C LEU A 530 10.54 -4.53 -2.68
N PRO A 531 10.53 -3.20 -2.39
CA PRO A 531 11.54 -2.26 -2.90
C PRO A 531 12.97 -2.58 -2.51
N LYS A 532 13.17 -3.18 -1.33
CA LYS A 532 14.48 -3.60 -0.81
C LYS A 532 15.02 -4.88 -1.48
N SER A 533 14.24 -5.52 -2.34
CA SER A 533 14.68 -6.74 -3.02
C SER A 533 15.79 -6.47 -4.05
N LYS A 534 16.70 -7.42 -4.24
CA LYS A 534 17.79 -7.33 -5.22
C LYS A 534 17.40 -8.11 -6.48
N LEU A 535 17.37 -7.44 -7.64
CA LEU A 535 17.18 -8.13 -8.91
C LEU A 535 18.43 -8.93 -9.25
N LEU A 536 18.25 -10.19 -9.65
CA LEU A 536 19.29 -11.04 -10.19
C LEU A 536 19.14 -11.09 -11.71
N LYS A 537 20.26 -10.94 -12.42
CA LYS A 537 20.29 -10.98 -13.88
C LYS A 537 20.65 -12.40 -14.34
N CYS A 538 19.76 -13.02 -15.10
CA CYS A 538 20.07 -14.24 -15.85
C CYS A 538 20.87 -13.87 -17.10
N GLU A 539 21.93 -14.62 -17.39
CA GLU A 539 22.79 -14.42 -18.57
C GLU A 539 22.29 -15.21 -19.80
N THR A 540 21.29 -16.07 -19.59
CA THR A 540 20.71 -16.91 -20.64
C THR A 540 19.18 -16.77 -20.65
N LEU A 541 18.49 -17.59 -21.44
CA LEU A 541 17.03 -17.58 -21.54
C LEU A 541 16.36 -17.86 -20.19
N ASP A 542 16.89 -18.80 -19.41
CA ASP A 542 16.39 -19.16 -18.08
C ASP A 542 17.50 -19.68 -17.17
N TRP A 543 17.25 -19.76 -15.86
CA TRP A 543 18.27 -20.16 -14.89
C TRP A 543 18.70 -21.62 -15.07
N ASN A 544 17.80 -22.47 -15.56
CA ASN A 544 18.14 -23.86 -15.87
C ASN A 544 19.14 -23.99 -17.02
N THR A 545 18.96 -23.21 -18.08
CA THR A 545 19.86 -23.14 -19.23
C THR A 545 21.22 -22.63 -18.80
N GLN A 546 21.26 -21.62 -17.93
CA GLN A 546 22.50 -21.12 -17.35
C GLN A 546 23.22 -22.19 -16.52
N LEU A 547 22.49 -22.97 -15.71
CA LEU A 547 23.05 -24.11 -14.97
C LEU A 547 23.63 -25.18 -15.89
N VAL A 548 22.88 -25.60 -16.92
CA VAL A 548 23.33 -26.64 -17.86
C VAL A 548 24.61 -26.19 -18.57
N ASN A 549 24.67 -24.93 -19.02
CA ASN A 549 25.86 -24.37 -19.67
C ASN A 549 27.06 -24.30 -18.71
N SER A 550 26.86 -23.82 -17.48
CA SER A 550 27.90 -23.74 -16.46
C SER A 550 28.46 -25.13 -16.10
N SER A 551 27.58 -26.12 -15.93
CA SER A 551 27.97 -27.50 -15.60
C SER A 551 28.82 -28.13 -16.70
N ARG A 552 28.46 -27.93 -17.98
CA ARG A 552 29.25 -28.39 -19.13
C ARG A 552 30.65 -27.76 -19.16
N GLN A 553 30.74 -26.46 -18.91
CA GLN A 553 32.03 -25.75 -18.86
C GLN A 553 32.93 -26.27 -17.73
N LEU A 554 32.37 -26.50 -16.54
CA LEU A 554 33.10 -27.07 -15.41
C LEU A 554 33.61 -28.48 -15.72
N GLN A 555 32.80 -29.32 -16.37
CA GLN A 555 33.21 -30.67 -16.77
C GLN A 555 34.36 -30.64 -17.79
N GLN A 556 34.29 -29.74 -18.78
CA GLN A 556 35.38 -29.55 -19.75
C GLN A 556 36.68 -29.09 -19.09
N ARG A 557 36.61 -28.16 -18.13
CA ARG A 557 37.80 -27.71 -17.37
C ARG A 557 38.43 -28.85 -16.56
N ARG A 558 37.63 -29.68 -15.89
CA ARG A 558 38.14 -30.84 -15.14
C ARG A 558 38.80 -31.87 -16.07
N LEU A 559 38.24 -32.13 -17.25
CA LEU A 559 38.84 -33.01 -18.24
C LEU A 559 40.17 -32.47 -18.77
N GLN A 560 40.28 -31.16 -19.00
CA GLN A 560 41.54 -30.52 -19.41
C GLN A 560 42.61 -30.58 -18.31
N GLN A 561 42.23 -30.36 -17.05
CA GLN A 561 43.14 -30.46 -15.90
C GLN A 561 43.64 -31.90 -15.70
N ASN A 562 42.74 -32.90 -15.76
CA ASN A 562 43.15 -34.30 -15.65
C ASN A 562 44.05 -34.75 -16.80
N ASN A 563 43.83 -34.25 -18.02
CA ASN A 563 44.73 -34.55 -19.14
C ASN A 563 46.12 -33.89 -18.97
N GLN A 564 46.19 -32.69 -18.40
CA GLN A 564 47.47 -32.04 -18.07
C GLN A 564 48.23 -32.75 -16.94
N GLU A 565 47.53 -33.32 -15.96
CA GLU A 565 48.14 -34.13 -14.90
C GLU A 565 48.59 -35.53 -15.38
N LEU A 566 48.04 -36.04 -16.49
CA LEU A 566 48.47 -37.29 -17.12
C LEU A 566 49.62 -37.12 -18.11
N GLU A 567 49.90 -35.89 -18.54
CA GLU A 567 51.03 -35.52 -19.42
C GLU A 567 52.30 -35.08 -18.66
N LEU A 568 52.23 -34.98 -17.33
CA LEU A 568 53.34 -34.76 -16.39
C LEU A 568 53.71 -36.08 -15.68
#